data_AF-A0A031LPF5-F1
#
_entry.id   AF-A0A031LPF5-F1
#
_cell.length_a   1.000
_cell.length_b   1.000
_cell.length_c   1.000
_cell.angle_alpha   90.00
_cell.angle_beta   90.00
_cell.angle_gamma   90.00
#
_symmetry.space_group_name_H-M   'P 1'
#
loop_
_entity.id
_entity.type
_entity.pdbx_description
1 polymer ?
#
loop_
_entity_poly.entity_id
_entity_poly.type
_entity_poly.pdbx_seq_one_letter_code
_entity_poly.pdbx_strand_id
1 'polypeptide(L)'
;MSELSDRPNGNYILSWRRRLTIYEKARIISARTLQLAMGAVPLIDMNSLSKDVTSMEIAEEELKRGILPITIRRRFPDGGYDIVSIKDISGE
;
A
#
# COMPACT_ATOMS: atom_id res chain seq x y z
N MET A 1 16.03 -12.82 -16.72
CA MET A 1 15.50 -13.72 -15.67
C MET A 1 15.44 -12.92 -14.37
N SER A 2 14.28 -12.75 -13.75
CA SER A 2 14.21 -12.16 -12.41
C SER A 2 14.68 -13.19 -11.38
N GLU A 3 15.55 -12.85 -10.44
CA GLU A 3 16.06 -13.75 -9.37
C GLU A 3 14.96 -14.51 -8.61
N LEU A 4 13.72 -14.02 -8.65
CA LEU A 4 12.54 -14.64 -8.06
C LEU A 4 12.08 -15.91 -8.80
N SER A 5 12.35 -16.06 -10.11
CA SER A 5 11.90 -17.23 -10.89
C SER A 5 12.71 -18.49 -10.61
N ASP A 6 13.96 -18.35 -10.13
CA ASP A 6 14.83 -19.46 -9.76
C ASP A 6 14.50 -20.06 -8.39
N ARG A 7 13.62 -19.42 -7.61
CA ARG A 7 13.20 -19.93 -6.31
C ARG A 7 12.23 -21.10 -6.48
N PRO A 8 12.24 -22.09 -5.56
CA PRO A 8 11.34 -23.25 -5.63
C PRO A 8 9.85 -22.85 -5.68
N ASN A 9 9.50 -21.69 -5.10
CA ASN A 9 8.16 -21.11 -5.12
C ASN A 9 8.03 -19.89 -6.03
N GLY A 10 8.91 -19.72 -7.02
CA GLY A 10 9.02 -18.50 -7.83
C GLY A 10 7.72 -18.10 -8.53
N ASN A 11 7.02 -19.07 -9.13
CA ASN A 11 5.73 -18.81 -9.79
C ASN A 11 4.64 -18.36 -8.81
N TYR A 12 4.57 -18.95 -7.62
CA TYR A 12 3.66 -18.50 -6.56
C TYR A 12 3.99 -17.08 -6.13
N ILE A 13 5.29 -16.80 -5.92
CA ILE A 13 5.75 -15.47 -5.53
C ILE A 13 5.46 -14.42 -6.62
N LEU A 14 5.53 -14.76 -7.89
CA LEU A 14 5.20 -13.82 -8.97
C LEU A 14 3.69 -13.53 -9.04
N SER A 15 2.84 -14.53 -8.75
CA SER A 15 1.38 -14.40 -8.86
C SER A 15 0.78 -13.37 -7.89
N TRP A 16 1.22 -13.34 -6.63
CA TRP A 16 0.74 -12.39 -5.62
C TRP A 16 1.59 -11.11 -5.53
N ARG A 17 2.73 -11.02 -6.25
CA ARG A 17 3.68 -9.89 -6.12
C ARG A 17 3.01 -8.56 -6.49
N ARG A 18 2.18 -8.61 -7.52
CA ARG A 18 1.46 -7.45 -8.07
C ARG A 18 0.17 -7.12 -7.31
N ARG A 19 -0.16 -7.81 -6.22
CA ARG A 19 -1.42 -7.60 -5.48
C ARG A 19 -1.13 -7.26 -4.04
N LEU A 20 -1.91 -6.37 -3.45
CA LEU A 20 -1.91 -6.12 -2.01
C LEU A 20 -2.73 -7.18 -1.29
N THR A 21 -2.20 -7.70 -0.20
CA THR A 21 -2.98 -8.53 0.72
C THR A 21 -3.96 -7.66 1.53
N ILE A 22 -5.01 -8.28 2.06
CA ILE A 22 -5.97 -7.59 2.94
C ILE A 22 -5.29 -6.98 4.17
N TYR A 23 -4.24 -7.63 4.68
CA TYR A 23 -3.48 -7.19 5.85
C TYR A 23 -2.59 -5.99 5.53
N GLU A 24 -1.92 -6.00 4.37
CA GLU A 24 -1.14 -4.86 3.91
C GLU A 24 -2.03 -3.65 3.70
N LYS A 25 -3.18 -3.84 3.03
CA LYS A 25 -4.18 -2.78 2.82
C LYS A 25 -4.65 -2.19 4.16
N ALA A 26 -5.06 -3.05 5.10
CA ALA A 26 -5.49 -2.61 6.42
C ALA A 26 -4.38 -1.85 7.16
N ARG A 27 -3.14 -2.35 7.11
CA ARG A 27 -1.99 -1.72 7.78
C ARG A 27 -1.68 -0.33 7.23
N ILE A 28 -1.77 -0.16 5.91
CA ILE A 28 -1.55 1.13 5.24
C ILE A 28 -2.62 2.13 5.67
N ILE A 29 -3.90 1.73 5.62
CA ILE A 29 -5.02 2.58 6.05
C ILE A 29 -4.82 2.97 7.51
N SER A 30 -4.57 2.03 8.41
CA SER A 30 -4.36 2.33 9.83
C SER A 30 -3.21 3.31 10.06
N ALA A 31 -2.07 3.12 9.39
CA ALA A 31 -0.92 4.02 9.53
C ALA A 31 -1.25 5.42 9.02
N ARG A 32 -1.96 5.53 7.89
CA ARG A 32 -2.32 6.82 7.30
C ARG A 32 -3.41 7.55 8.09
N THR A 33 -4.43 6.83 8.56
CA THR A 33 -5.45 7.38 9.46
C THR A 33 -4.82 7.97 10.71
N LEU A 34 -3.82 7.30 11.28
CA LEU A 34 -3.08 7.82 12.44
C LEU A 34 -2.33 9.12 12.10
N GLN A 35 -1.65 9.18 10.95
CA GLN A 35 -0.97 10.40 10.52
C GLN A 35 -1.95 11.58 10.40
N LEU A 36 -3.11 11.36 9.79
CA LEU A 36 -4.16 12.37 9.64
C LEU A 36 -4.74 12.79 11.00
N ALA A 37 -4.94 11.85 11.92
CA ALA A 37 -5.37 12.16 13.28
C ALA A 37 -4.35 13.01 14.06
N MET A 38 -3.06 12.88 13.73
CA MET A 38 -1.98 13.71 14.28
C MET A 38 -1.84 15.07 13.57
N GLY A 39 -2.76 15.44 12.67
CA GLY A 39 -2.75 16.72 11.97
C GLY A 39 -1.88 16.75 10.71
N ALA A 40 -1.49 15.60 10.16
CA ALA A 40 -0.82 15.56 8.86
C ALA A 40 -1.74 16.05 7.74
N VAL A 41 -1.15 16.71 6.73
CA VAL A 41 -1.91 17.25 5.60
C VAL A 41 -2.38 16.11 4.67
N PRO A 42 -3.68 16.07 4.31
CA PRO A 42 -4.20 15.18 3.27
C PRO A 42 -3.59 15.50 1.90
N LEU A 43 -3.31 14.48 1.10
CA LEU A 43 -2.78 14.60 -0.27
C LEU A 43 -3.88 14.73 -1.34
N ILE A 44 -5.15 14.59 -0.95
CA ILE A 44 -6.31 14.77 -1.82
C ILE A 44 -6.97 16.14 -1.62
N ASP A 45 -7.62 16.62 -2.68
CA ASP A 45 -8.42 17.84 -2.61
C ASP A 45 -9.67 17.64 -1.74
N MET A 46 -9.65 18.27 -0.56
CA MET A 46 -10.76 18.27 0.39
C MET A 46 -12.04 18.90 -0.18
N ASN A 47 -11.95 19.73 -1.23
CA ASN A 47 -13.11 20.31 -1.90
C ASN A 47 -14.01 19.26 -2.58
N SER A 48 -13.48 18.08 -2.89
CA SER A 48 -14.26 16.98 -3.46
C SER A 48 -14.94 16.13 -2.39
N LEU A 49 -14.62 16.33 -1.11
CA LEU A 49 -15.15 15.54 -0.01
C LEU A 49 -16.13 16.38 0.83
N SER A 50 -17.22 15.74 1.25
CA SER A 50 -18.21 16.30 2.15
C SER A 50 -17.56 16.82 3.45
N LYS A 51 -18.17 17.82 4.09
CA LYS A 51 -17.60 18.49 5.28
C LYS A 51 -17.39 17.57 6.50
N ASP A 52 -18.05 16.41 6.54
CA ASP A 52 -18.05 15.48 7.68
C ASP A 52 -17.26 14.19 7.40
N VAL A 53 -16.14 14.28 6.69
CA VAL A 53 -15.34 13.10 6.34
C VAL A 53 -14.36 12.76 7.46
N THR A 54 -14.34 11.49 7.83
CA THR A 54 -13.43 10.95 8.84
C THR A 54 -12.00 10.78 8.30
N SER A 55 -11.00 10.82 9.18
CA SER A 55 -9.60 10.58 8.78
C SER A 55 -9.38 9.21 8.12
N MET A 56 -10.23 8.23 8.44
CA MET A 56 -10.20 6.89 7.83
C MET A 56 -10.63 6.91 6.36
N GLU A 57 -11.74 7.60 6.05
CA GLU A 57 -12.24 7.71 4.67
C GLU A 57 -11.23 8.47 3.78
N ILE A 58 -10.58 9.50 4.31
CA ILE A 58 -9.50 10.21 3.61
C ILE A 58 -8.36 9.25 3.27
N ALA A 59 -7.91 8.45 4.24
CA ALA A 59 -6.84 7.47 4.02
C ALA A 59 -7.21 6.40 2.99
N GLU A 60 -8.47 5.97 2.96
CA GLU A 60 -8.98 5.03 1.96
C GLU A 60 -8.98 5.63 0.56
N GLU A 61 -9.42 6.87 0.40
CA GLU A 61 -9.41 7.58 -0.89
C GLU A 61 -7.99 7.85 -1.40
N GLU A 62 -7.07 8.24 -0.51
CA GLU A 62 -5.65 8.39 -0.85
C GLU A 62 -5.02 7.06 -1.33
N LEU A 63 -5.39 5.95 -0.69
CA LEU A 63 -4.92 4.62 -1.09
C LEU A 63 -5.52 4.19 -2.42
N LYS A 64 -6.82 4.46 -2.67
CA LYS A 64 -7.47 4.17 -3.97
C LYS A 64 -6.81 4.95 -5.11
N ARG A 65 -6.43 6.21 -4.87
CA ARG A 65 -5.71 7.04 -5.86
C ARG A 65 -4.23 6.65 -6.02
N GLY A 66 -3.68 5.79 -5.17
CA GLY A 66 -2.29 5.34 -5.26
C GLY A 66 -1.25 6.43 -4.99
N ILE A 67 -1.64 7.53 -4.34
CA ILE A 67 -0.76 8.71 -4.16
C ILE A 67 0.09 8.63 -2.90
N LEU A 68 -0.18 7.67 -2.01
CA LEU A 68 0.55 7.51 -0.74
C LEU A 68 2.01 7.11 -0.98
N PRO A 69 3.00 7.87 -0.44
CA PRO A 69 4.42 7.54 -0.53
C PRO A 69 4.81 6.46 0.49
N ILE A 70 4.13 5.31 0.47
CA ILE A 70 4.39 4.18 1.37
C ILE A 70 4.94 3.01 0.57
N THR A 71 5.99 2.39 1.09
CA THR A 71 6.63 1.21 0.51
C THR A 71 6.50 0.04 1.47
N ILE A 72 6.15 -1.13 0.93
CA ILE A 72 5.98 -2.37 1.69
C ILE A 72 7.24 -3.21 1.54
N ARG A 73 7.78 -3.68 2.66
CA ARG A 73 8.88 -4.63 2.69
C ARG A 73 8.34 -6.01 3.05
N ARG A 74 8.28 -6.91 2.08
CA ARG A 74 7.86 -8.32 2.27
C ARG A 74 9.08 -9.15 2.63
N ARG A 75 9.12 -9.71 3.84
CA ARG A 75 10.22 -10.57 4.29
C ARG A 75 9.92 -12.03 3.99
N PHE A 76 10.83 -12.71 3.32
CA PHE A 76 10.75 -14.15 3.06
C PHE A 76 11.32 -14.95 4.25
N PRO A 77 10.92 -16.22 4.41
CA PRO A 77 11.50 -17.12 5.41
C PRO A 77 13.03 -17.24 5.31
N ASP A 78 13.56 -17.17 4.09
CA ASP A 78 15.00 -17.23 3.79
C ASP A 78 15.78 -15.97 4.20
N GLY A 79 15.11 -14.99 4.82
CA GLY A 79 15.72 -13.71 5.24
C GLY A 79 15.82 -12.65 4.14
N GLY A 80 15.62 -13.03 2.88
CA GLY A 80 15.47 -12.09 1.76
C GLY A 80 14.25 -11.18 1.94
N TYR A 81 14.23 -10.06 1.21
CA TYR A 81 13.09 -9.16 1.19
C TYR A 81 12.77 -8.68 -0.22
N ASP A 82 11.49 -8.47 -0.49
CA ASP A 82 11.01 -7.78 -1.69
C ASP A 82 10.47 -6.41 -1.28
N ILE A 83 10.77 -5.40 -2.08
CA ILE A 83 10.34 -4.02 -1.85
C ILE A 83 9.28 -3.71 -2.89
N VAL A 84 8.08 -3.38 -2.43
CA VAL A 84 6.95 -3.08 -3.32
C VAL A 84 6.40 -1.70 -2.98
N SER A 85 6.44 -0.79 -3.94
CA SER A 85 5.82 0.52 -3.80
C SER A 85 4.32 0.42 -4.10
N ILE A 86 3.49 1.14 -3.36
CA ILE A 86 2.04 1.18 -3.64
C ILE A 86 1.77 1.70 -5.05
N LYS A 87 2.56 2.68 -5.51
CA LYS A 87 2.47 3.24 -6.86
C LYS A 87 2.57 2.18 -7.96
N ASP A 88 3.38 1.15 -7.74
CA ASP A 88 3.64 0.10 -8.72
C ASP A 88 2.51 -0.95 -8.76
N ILE A 89 1.65 -0.98 -7.74
CA ILE A 89 0.56 -1.95 -7.60
C ILE A 89 -0.79 -1.36 -8.03
N SER A 90 -1.02 -0.08 -7.78
CA SER A 90 -2.28 0.60 -8.07
C SER A 90 -2.34 1.25 -9.46
N GLY A 91 -1.26 1.19 -10.24
CA GLY A 91 -1.20 1.72 -11.60
C GLY A 91 -1.69 0.72 -12.65
N GLU A 92 -3.00 0.53 -12.73
CA GLU A 92 -3.72 0.05 -13.92
C GLU A 92 -4.78 1.10 -14.30
#